data_AF-A0A8T7CS43-F1
#
_entry.id   AF-A0A8T7CS43-F1
#
_cell.length_a   1.000
_cell.length_b   1.000
_cell.length_c   1.000
_cell.angle_alpha   90.00
_cell.angle_beta   90.00
_cell.angle_gamma   90.00
#
_symmetry.space_group_name_H-M   'P 1'
#
loop_
_entity.id
_entity.type
_entity.pdbx_description
1 polymer ?
#
loop_
_entity_poly.entity_id
_entity_poly.type
_entity_poly.pdbx_seq_one_letter_code
_entity_poly.pdbx_strand_id
1 'polypeptide(L)' 'MLSELNDQELMSRYCDGETLAFEELYSRHKGPVYRYLLRQSGNKANAEEVFQEVWIKVIRARDTYRPLAKF' A
#
# COMPACT_ATOMS: atom_id res chain seq x y z
N MET A 1 17.59 -7.17 -2.22
CA MET A 1 17.00 -6.50 -1.04
C MET A 1 15.54 -6.20 -1.36
N LEU A 2 14.63 -6.12 -0.37
CA LEU A 2 13.22 -5.77 -0.62
C LEU A 2 13.09 -4.41 -1.34
N SER A 3 14.04 -3.49 -1.12
CA SER A 3 14.17 -2.20 -1.82
C SER A 3 14.30 -2.28 -3.35
N GLU A 4 14.76 -3.41 -3.90
CA GLU A 4 14.94 -3.58 -5.36
C GLU A 4 13.72 -4.20 -6.02
N LEU A 5 12.80 -4.78 -5.23
CA LEU A 5 11.60 -5.41 -5.76
C LEU A 5 10.60 -4.35 -6.18
N ASN A 6 9.85 -4.63 -7.24
CA ASN A 6 8.72 -3.81 -7.61
C ASN A 6 7.51 -4.07 -6.69
N ASP A 7 6.48 -3.23 -6.81
CA ASP A 7 5.34 -3.30 -5.90
C ASP A 7 4.52 -4.60 -6.04
N GLN A 8 4.49 -5.20 -7.24
CA GLN A 8 3.81 -6.48 -7.45
C GLN A 8 4.55 -7.62 -6.74
N GLU A 9 5.88 -7.62 -6.80
CA GLU A 9 6.72 -8.61 -6.12
C GLU A 9 6.62 -8.47 -4.60
N LEU A 10 6.61 -7.24 -4.09
CA LEU A 10 6.40 -6.98 -2.66
C LEU A 10 5.01 -7.41 -2.21
N MET A 11 3.97 -7.16 -3.02
CA MET A 11 2.61 -7.59 -2.69
C MET A 11 2.49 -9.12 -2.70
N SER A 12 3.13 -9.79 -3.67
CA SER A 12 3.18 -11.25 -3.71
C SER A 12 3.81 -11.82 -2.44
N ARG A 13 4.98 -11.32 -2.05
CA ARG A 13 5.68 -11.74 -0.82
C ARG A 13 4.87 -11.46 0.44
N TYR A 14 4.17 -10.33 0.47
CA TYR A 14 3.26 -10.03 1.56
C TYR A 14 2.10 -11.04 1.64
N CYS A 15 1.53 -11.44 0.50
CA CYS A 15 0.53 -12.51 0.44
C CYS A 15 1.05 -13.82 1.00
N ASP A 16 2.30 -14.16 0.66
CA ASP A 16 3.02 -15.35 1.15
C ASP A 16 3.40 -15.24 2.65
N GLY A 17 3.16 -14.11 3.30
CA GLY A 17 3.34 -13.90 4.75
C GLY A 17 4.59 -13.14 5.16
N GLU A 18 5.35 -12.59 4.20
CA GLU A 18 6.50 -11.74 4.48
C GLU A 18 6.04 -10.31 4.84
N THR A 19 5.79 -10.05 6.13
CA THR A 19 5.33 -8.73 6.63
C THR A 19 6.28 -7.58 6.26
N LEU A 20 7.59 -7.84 6.19
CA LEU A 20 8.59 -6.85 5.78
C LEU A 20 8.34 -6.32 4.35
N ALA A 21 7.75 -7.13 3.47
CA ALA A 21 7.40 -6.68 2.12
C ALA A 21 6.27 -5.63 2.14
N PHE A 22 5.31 -5.75 3.07
CA PHE A 22 4.32 -4.71 3.31
C PHE A 22 4.94 -3.44 3.90
N GLU A 23 5.88 -3.56 4.83
CA GLU A 23 6.57 -2.39 5.40
C GLU A 23 7.31 -1.58 4.32
N GLU A 24 7.96 -2.27 3.38
CA GLU A 24 8.61 -1.64 2.23
C GLU A 24 7.58 -0.94 1.32
N LEU A 25 6.49 -1.61 0.94
CA LEU A 25 5.38 -1.01 0.20
C LEU A 25 4.83 0.23 0.90
N TYR A 26 4.56 0.12 2.20
CA TYR A 26 4.04 1.20 3.01
C TYR A 26 5.02 2.38 3.05
N SER A 27 6.31 2.11 3.26
CA SER A 27 7.34 3.15 3.32
C SER A 27 7.43 3.96 2.03
N ARG A 28 7.37 3.30 0.86
CA ARG A 28 7.41 3.95 -0.45
C ARG A 28 6.21 4.86 -0.71
N HIS A 29 5.03 4.41 -0.31
CA HIS A 29 3.77 5.03 -0.73
C HIS A 29 3.12 5.94 0.32
N LYS A 30 3.42 5.79 1.62
CA LYS A 30 2.81 6.59 2.70
C LYS A 30 2.88 8.10 2.45
N GLY A 31 4.05 8.59 2.03
CA GLY A 31 4.27 10.02 1.80
C GLY A 31 3.50 10.55 0.59
N PRO A 32 3.71 9.99 -0.62
CA PRO A 32 2.98 10.38 -1.82
C PRO A 32 1.46 10.27 -1.68
N VAL A 33 0.95 9.16 -1.14
CA VAL A 33 -0.48 8.94 -0.95
C VAL A 33 -1.07 9.97 0.01
N TYR A 34 -0.45 10.17 1.18
CA TYR A 34 -0.95 11.15 2.15
C TYR A 34 -0.98 12.57 1.58
N ARG A 35 0.06 12.98 0.84
CA ARG A 35 0.08 14.30 0.17
C ARG A 35 -1.00 14.44 -0.90
N TYR A 36 -1.25 13.38 -1.67
CA TYR A 36 -2.34 13.36 -2.65
C TYR A 36 -3.70 13.50 -1.96
N LEU A 37 -3.94 12.72 -0.91
CA LEU A 37 -5.19 12.76 -0.15
C LEU A 37 -5.41 14.10 0.54
N LEU A 38 -4.36 14.72 1.09
CA LEU A 38 -4.44 16.04 1.70
C LEU A 38 -4.85 17.12 0.70
N ARG A 39 -4.31 17.06 -0.53
CA ARG A 39 -4.69 17.98 -1.62
C ARG A 39 -6.15 17.78 -2.04
N GLN A 40 -6.62 16.52 -2.05
CA GLN A 40 -7.98 16.19 -2.49
C GLN A 40 -9.05 16.46 -1.42
N SER A 41 -8.72 16.24 -0.15
CA SER A 41 -9.69 16.26 0.96
C SER A 41 -9.90 17.65 1.57
N GLY A 42 -9.03 18.61 1.26
CA GLY A 42 -9.12 20.00 1.71
C GLY A 42 -8.83 20.24 3.20
N ASN A 43 -8.82 19.19 4.02
CA ASN A 43 -8.42 19.24 5.43
C ASN A 43 -7.70 17.95 5.85
N LYS A 44 -7.01 18.05 7.00
CA LYS A 44 -6.18 16.97 7.54
C LYS A 44 -7.00 15.78 8.04
N ALA A 45 -8.12 16.01 8.73
CA ALA A 45 -8.92 14.95 9.34
C ALA A 45 -9.48 13.98 8.28
N ASN A 46 -10.07 14.52 7.22
CA ASN A 46 -10.59 13.73 6.10
C ASN A 46 -9.46 12.98 5.38
N ALA A 47 -8.29 13.61 5.22
CA ALA A 47 -7.14 12.97 4.61
C ALA A 47 -6.63 11.78 5.44
N GLU A 48 -6.61 11.91 6.78
CA GLU A 48 -6.23 10.83 7.69
C GLU A 48 -7.22 9.67 7.67
N GLU A 49 -8.53 9.95 7.66
CA GLU A 49 -9.57 8.93 7.56
C GLU A 49 -9.43 8.11 6.26
N VAL A 50 -9.35 8.79 5.11
CA VAL A 50 -9.19 8.11 3.82
C VAL A 50 -7.84 7.39 3.73
N PHE A 51 -6.78 7.97 4.30
CA PHE A 51 -5.47 7.33 4.35
C PHE A 51 -5.53 6.00 5.11
N GLN A 52 -6.18 5.97 6.28
CA GLN A 52 -6.39 4.75 7.04
C GLN A 52 -7.19 3.71 6.24
N GLU A 53 -8.28 4.12 5.60
CA GLU A 53 -9.09 3.20 4.77
C GLU A 53 -8.31 2.59 3.62
N VAL A 54 -7.45 3.37 2.94
CA VAL A 54 -6.58 2.89 1.86
C VAL A 54 -5.69 1.76 2.37
N TRP A 55 -5.03 1.94 3.50
CA TRP A 55 -4.13 0.91 4.05
C TRP A 55 -4.86 -0.32 4.57
N ILE A 56 -6.03 -0.14 5.19
CA ILE A 56 -6.90 -1.26 5.56
C ILE A 56 -7.29 -2.09 4.34
N LYS A 57 -7.60 -1.44 3.21
CA LYS A 57 -7.90 -2.13 1.95
C LYS A 57 -6.70 -2.91 1.43
N VAL A 58 -5.48 -2.35 1.50
CA VAL A 58 -4.24 -3.06 1.10
C VAL A 58 -3.98 -4.27 2.00
N ILE A 59 -4.13 -4.13 3.32
CA ILE A 59 -3.95 -5.23 4.27
C ILE A 59 -4.95 -6.35 3.97
N ARG A 60 -6.24 -6.02 3.77
CA ARG A 60 -7.29 -7.00 3.42
C ARG A 60 -7.10 -7.58 2.03
N ALA A 61 -6.49 -6.84 1.10
CA ALA A 61 -6.22 -7.34 -0.23
C ALA A 61 -5.31 -8.56 -0.19
N ARG A 62 -4.44 -8.71 0.81
CA ARG A 62 -3.60 -9.90 1.00
C ARG A 62 -4.37 -11.22 0.86
N ASP A 63 -5.58 -11.29 1.44
CA ASP A 63 -6.38 -12.52 1.48
C ASP A 63 -7.04 -12.85 0.13
N THR A 64 -7.11 -11.86 -0.77
CA THR A 64 -7.84 -11.95 -2.05
C THR A 64 -6.98 -11.59 -3.26
N TYR A 65 -5.71 -11.26 -3.04
CA TYR A 65 -4.82 -10.75 -4.06
C TYR A 65 -4.56 -11.85 -5.08
N ARG A 66 -5.08 -11.62 -6.29
CA ARG A 66 -4.71 -12.39 -7.47
C ARG A 66 -3.89 -11.46 -8.35
N PRO A 67 -2.59 -11.73 -8.59
CA PRO A 67 -1.83 -10.97 -9.57
C PRO A 67 -2.50 -11.16 -10.94
N LEU A 68 -3.30 -10.17 -11.35
CA LEU A 68 -3.95 -10.17 -12.64
C LEU A 68 -2.92 -9.75 -13.69
N ALA A 69 -2.33 -10.79 -14.30
CA ALA A 69 -1.48 -10.78 -15.48
C ALA A 69 -0.08 -10.12 -15.34
N LYS A 70 0.93 -10.92 -15.72
CA LYS A 70 2.25 -10.45 -16.16
C LYS A 70 2.03 -9.54 -17.36
N PHE A 71 2.40 -8.27 -17.27
CA PHE A 71 2.73 -7.45 -18.43
C PHE A 71 4.23 -7.50 -18.64
#